data_AF-A0A4Q3FEE2-F1
#
_entry.id   AF-A0A4Q3FEE2-F1
#
_cell.length_a   1.000
_cell.length_b   1.000
_cell.length_c   1.000
_cell.angle_alpha   90.00
_cell.angle_beta   90.00
_cell.angle_gamma   90.00
#
_symmetry.space_group_name_H-M   'P 1'
#
loop_
_entity.id
_entity.type
_entity.pdbx_description
1 polymer ?
#
loop_
_entity_poly.entity_id
_entity_poly.type
_entity_poly.pdbx_seq_one_letter_code
_entity_poly.pdbx_strand_id
1 'polypeptide(L)'
;GAPVPGGGFLEQADGTSWMAMYAVNMMQISIELAVYNPVYEHMAIKFAEHFLYIAGSIADVDGNSLGLWDDEDGFYYDLLQKEDGTHDRLRLRTLVGLIPMFAVIVFDEAKWNKLPGLKERLDWFMEQRPDLVKLISYWKDTKGSEQHLFSLLRGHRMKRLLKRMLDPAEFLSDYGIRSVSKEYEEHPYDYYLNGIDYRVRYNPAESDSDMFGGNSNWRGPIWMPVNYLLIHSLHIFQEYYTDEFRVEYPTNSGNYHSLAEIAYALSCRLKSIFLRNEKGERPVFGGYEKLNHDPHFKDYILFHEYFHGDSGKGLGASHQTGWTGLAALL
;
A
#
# COMPACT_ATOMS: atom_id res chain seq x y z
N GLY A 1 20.49 8.16 6.85
CA GLY A 1 19.43 8.25 7.86
C GLY A 1 20.06 8.45 9.22
N ALA A 2 19.29 8.93 10.20
CA ALA A 2 19.69 8.81 11.60
C ALA A 2 19.83 7.32 11.98
N PRO A 3 20.76 6.94 12.88
CA PRO A 3 20.88 5.55 13.32
C PRO A 3 19.58 5.09 13.99
N VAL A 4 19.25 3.81 13.86
CA VAL A 4 18.15 3.20 14.59
C VAL A 4 18.43 3.41 16.08
N PRO A 5 17.50 4.00 16.85
CA PRO A 5 17.71 4.19 18.28
C PRO A 5 18.04 2.85 18.94
N GLY A 6 19.10 2.83 19.75
CA GLY A 6 19.56 1.60 20.41
C GLY A 6 20.48 0.70 19.58
N GLY A 7 20.98 1.14 18.43
CA GLY A 7 22.10 0.49 17.71
C GLY A 7 21.74 -0.77 16.91
N GLY A 8 20.45 -1.12 16.86
CA GLY A 8 19.93 -2.26 16.09
C GLY A 8 19.77 -2.01 14.59
N PHE A 9 19.19 -2.99 13.90
CA PHE A 9 18.79 -2.91 12.49
C PHE A 9 17.27 -2.94 12.37
N LEU A 10 16.73 -2.10 11.49
CA LEU A 10 15.30 -2.07 11.20
C LEU A 10 15.08 -2.75 9.85
N GLU A 11 14.38 -3.88 9.86
CA GLU A 11 13.86 -4.50 8.64
C GLU A 11 12.51 -3.86 8.31
N GLN A 12 12.51 -3.05 7.26
CA GLN A 12 11.36 -2.24 6.90
C GLN A 12 10.49 -2.95 5.87
N ALA A 13 9.20 -3.10 6.18
CA ALA A 13 8.27 -3.77 5.28
C ALA A 13 8.04 -2.96 3.99
N ASP A 14 8.17 -1.64 4.02
CA ASP A 14 8.05 -0.79 2.83
C ASP A 14 9.22 -1.00 1.88
N GLY A 15 10.47 -0.94 2.35
CA GLY A 15 11.67 -1.11 1.53
C GLY A 15 11.66 -2.40 0.73
N THR A 16 11.35 -3.51 1.40
CA THR A 16 11.25 -4.83 0.75
C THR A 16 10.06 -4.91 -0.22
N SER A 17 8.94 -4.26 0.11
CA SER A 17 7.77 -4.22 -0.77
C SER A 17 7.99 -3.36 -2.02
N TRP A 18 8.71 -2.23 -1.91
CA TRP A 18 9.10 -1.42 -3.06
C TRP A 18 10.03 -2.18 -4.00
N MET A 19 10.95 -2.98 -3.46
CA MET A 19 11.81 -3.84 -4.27
C MET A 19 11.01 -4.96 -4.96
N ALA A 20 9.99 -5.51 -4.28
CA ALA A 20 9.07 -6.47 -4.90
C ALA A 20 8.27 -5.84 -6.04
N MET A 21 7.73 -4.63 -5.84
CA MET A 21 7.06 -3.85 -6.88
C MET A 21 7.99 -3.56 -8.07
N TYR A 22 9.22 -3.15 -7.81
CA TYR A 22 10.22 -2.94 -8.85
C TYR A 22 10.48 -4.22 -9.64
N ALA A 23 10.72 -5.35 -8.97
CA ALA A 23 10.98 -6.62 -9.63
C ALA A 23 9.79 -7.04 -10.51
N VAL A 24 8.56 -6.94 -10.01
CA VAL A 24 7.38 -7.36 -10.76
C VAL A 24 7.08 -6.42 -11.94
N ASN A 25 7.31 -5.12 -11.80
CA ASN A 25 7.17 -4.16 -12.91
C ASN A 25 8.21 -4.42 -14.01
N MET A 26 9.46 -4.70 -13.64
CA MET A 26 10.51 -5.04 -14.59
C MET A 26 10.23 -6.38 -15.29
N MET A 27 9.63 -7.34 -14.57
CA MET A 27 9.12 -8.58 -15.16
C MET A 27 8.03 -8.28 -16.19
N GLN A 28 7.04 -7.43 -15.87
CA GLN A 28 5.97 -7.05 -16.80
C GLN A 28 6.52 -6.40 -18.06
N ILE A 29 7.42 -5.41 -17.93
CA ILE A 29 8.08 -4.78 -19.09
C ILE A 29 8.81 -5.83 -19.93
N SER A 30 9.53 -6.75 -19.29
CA SER A 30 10.25 -7.82 -19.99
C SER A 30 9.31 -8.78 -20.73
N ILE A 31 8.16 -9.11 -20.12
CA ILE A 31 7.11 -9.93 -20.74
C ILE A 31 6.58 -9.24 -22.01
N GLU A 32 6.22 -7.96 -21.93
CA GLU A 32 5.72 -7.21 -23.08
C GLU A 32 6.73 -7.19 -24.23
N LEU A 33 8.02 -7.02 -23.92
CA LEU A 33 9.09 -7.03 -24.93
C LEU A 33 9.33 -8.44 -25.50
N ALA A 34 9.24 -9.49 -24.67
CA ALA A 34 9.48 -10.88 -25.06
C ALA A 34 8.48 -11.39 -26.10
N VAL A 35 7.26 -10.85 -26.12
CA VAL A 35 6.24 -11.14 -27.14
C VAL A 35 6.72 -10.79 -28.56
N TYR A 36 7.61 -9.80 -28.70
CA TYR A 36 8.15 -9.36 -29.99
C TYR A 36 9.59 -9.81 -30.23
N ASN A 37 10.38 -9.98 -29.17
CA ASN A 37 11.76 -10.42 -29.25
C ASN A 37 12.10 -11.38 -28.08
N PRO A 38 12.24 -12.69 -28.34
CA PRO A 38 12.49 -13.70 -27.31
C PRO A 38 13.73 -13.47 -26.43
N VAL A 39 14.69 -12.64 -26.85
CA VAL A 39 15.87 -12.30 -26.02
C VAL A 39 15.49 -11.70 -24.66
N TYR A 40 14.35 -11.00 -24.58
CA TYR A 40 13.88 -10.41 -23.32
C TYR A 40 13.25 -11.42 -22.35
N GLU A 41 12.97 -12.65 -22.79
CA GLU A 41 12.41 -13.69 -21.92
C GLU A 41 13.36 -14.04 -20.77
N HIS A 42 14.67 -14.04 -21.00
CA HIS A 42 15.68 -14.20 -19.94
C HIS A 42 15.61 -13.10 -18.88
N MET A 43 15.22 -11.88 -19.24
CA MET A 43 15.02 -10.80 -18.27
C MET A 43 13.73 -11.02 -17.46
N ALA A 44 12.65 -11.47 -18.11
CA ALA A 44 11.42 -11.83 -17.42
C ALA A 44 11.68 -12.93 -16.37
N ILE A 45 12.45 -13.96 -16.74
CA ILE A 45 12.90 -15.01 -15.82
C ILE A 45 13.66 -14.41 -14.64
N LYS A 46 14.71 -13.63 -14.90
CA LYS A 46 15.54 -13.03 -13.85
C LYS A 46 14.72 -12.24 -12.84
N PHE A 47 13.79 -11.41 -13.31
CA PHE A 47 12.96 -10.60 -12.44
C PHE A 47 11.89 -11.42 -11.69
N ALA A 48 11.35 -12.46 -12.30
CA ALA A 48 10.47 -13.42 -11.62
C ALA A 48 11.21 -14.14 -10.47
N GLU A 49 12.46 -14.54 -10.68
CA GLU A 49 13.30 -15.14 -9.63
C GLU A 49 13.57 -14.16 -8.49
N HIS A 50 13.99 -12.94 -8.81
CA HIS A 50 14.19 -11.90 -7.80
C HIS A 50 12.92 -11.67 -6.98
N PHE A 51 11.76 -11.62 -7.64
CA PHE A 51 10.48 -11.45 -6.97
C PHE A 51 10.19 -12.60 -5.98
N LEU A 52 10.42 -13.85 -6.38
CA LEU A 52 10.28 -15.03 -5.50
C LEU A 52 11.22 -14.98 -4.30
N TYR A 53 12.49 -14.60 -4.50
CA TYR A 53 13.45 -14.48 -3.40
C TYR A 53 13.10 -13.33 -2.44
N ILE A 54 12.64 -12.19 -2.96
CA ILE A 54 12.15 -11.08 -2.14
C ILE A 54 10.94 -11.53 -1.32
N ALA A 55 9.99 -12.25 -1.91
CA ALA A 55 8.86 -12.83 -1.18
C ALA A 55 9.34 -13.77 -0.06
N GLY A 56 10.33 -14.61 -0.33
CA GLY A 56 11.00 -15.48 0.64
C GLY A 56 11.53 -14.73 1.86
N SER A 57 12.20 -13.61 1.62
CA SER A 57 12.72 -12.73 2.67
C SER A 57 11.59 -12.09 3.48
N ILE A 58 10.52 -11.60 2.84
CA ILE A 58 9.35 -11.01 3.53
C ILE A 58 8.70 -12.02 4.48
N ALA A 59 8.67 -13.30 4.11
CA ALA A 59 8.02 -14.36 4.89
C ALA A 59 8.96 -15.09 5.86
N ASP A 60 10.24 -14.70 5.92
CA ASP A 60 11.30 -15.41 6.64
C ASP A 60 11.33 -16.92 6.37
N VAL A 61 11.36 -17.31 5.08
CA VAL A 61 11.40 -18.73 4.72
C VAL A 61 12.67 -19.43 5.21
N ASP A 62 13.76 -18.69 5.40
CA ASP A 62 15.02 -19.22 5.91
C ASP A 62 15.00 -19.48 7.44
N GLY A 63 13.91 -19.11 8.13
CA GLY A 63 13.64 -19.43 9.55
C GLY A 63 14.59 -18.76 10.54
N ASN A 64 15.23 -17.67 10.13
CA ASN A 64 16.26 -16.99 10.92
C ASN A 64 15.72 -15.74 11.64
N SER A 65 14.48 -15.35 11.39
CA SER A 65 13.85 -14.16 11.94
C SER A 65 12.34 -14.36 12.19
N LEU A 66 11.59 -13.28 12.34
CA LEU A 66 10.13 -13.31 12.24
C LEU A 66 9.78 -12.85 10.81
N GLY A 67 8.78 -13.43 10.14
CA GLY A 67 8.30 -12.83 8.90
C GLY A 67 7.67 -11.45 9.15
N LEU A 68 7.59 -10.60 8.12
CA LEU A 68 6.92 -9.28 8.21
C LEU A 68 5.39 -9.39 8.36
N TRP A 69 4.81 -10.52 7.97
CA TRP A 69 3.37 -10.80 8.13
C TRP A 69 3.05 -11.35 9.51
N ASP A 70 2.04 -10.77 10.16
CA ASP A 70 1.47 -11.28 11.40
C ASP A 70 0.17 -12.06 11.09
N ASP A 71 0.16 -13.38 11.29
CA ASP A 71 -1.01 -14.23 11.04
C ASP A 71 -2.13 -14.06 12.07
N GLU A 72 -1.83 -13.57 13.27
CA GLU A 72 -2.86 -13.29 14.27
C GLU A 72 -3.59 -12.00 13.93
N ASP A 73 -2.82 -10.93 13.66
CA ASP A 73 -3.41 -9.62 13.38
C ASP A 73 -3.80 -9.41 11.91
N GLY A 74 -3.27 -10.23 11.00
CA GLY A 74 -3.54 -10.15 9.57
C GLY A 74 -3.01 -8.89 8.91
N PHE A 75 -1.82 -8.43 9.30
CA PHE A 75 -1.22 -7.19 8.83
C PHE A 75 0.31 -7.31 8.70
N TYR A 76 0.92 -6.44 7.90
CA TYR A 76 2.38 -6.37 7.74
C TYR A 76 2.99 -5.33 8.67
N TYR A 77 4.13 -5.67 9.27
CA TYR A 77 4.83 -4.85 10.26
C TYR A 77 6.33 -4.85 10.03
N ASP A 78 6.98 -3.76 10.45
CA ASP A 78 8.43 -3.69 10.52
C ASP A 78 8.96 -4.56 11.67
N LEU A 79 10.21 -5.00 11.53
CA LEU A 79 10.91 -5.75 12.57
C LEU A 79 12.14 -4.98 13.01
N LEU A 80 12.31 -4.87 14.33
CA LEU A 80 13.51 -4.34 14.93
C LEU A 80 14.38 -5.50 15.40
N GLN A 81 15.52 -5.68 14.76
CA GLN A 81 16.60 -6.53 15.25
C GLN A 81 17.44 -5.73 16.25
N LYS A 82 17.49 -6.18 17.49
CA LYS A 82 18.28 -5.56 18.57
C LYS A 82 19.74 -6.01 18.50
N GLU A 83 20.63 -5.30 19.19
CA GLU A 83 22.07 -5.62 19.25
C GLU A 83 22.35 -7.04 19.80
N ASP A 84 21.46 -7.56 20.65
CA ASP A 84 21.55 -8.92 21.20
C ASP A 84 21.08 -10.02 20.22
N GLY A 85 20.67 -9.65 19.01
CA GLY A 85 20.17 -10.53 17.96
C GLY A 85 18.70 -10.93 18.11
N THR A 86 18.00 -10.44 19.13
CA THR A 86 16.55 -10.67 19.27
C THR A 86 15.77 -9.76 18.31
N HIS A 87 14.56 -10.21 17.92
CA HIS A 87 13.69 -9.48 16.99
C HIS A 87 12.38 -9.10 17.68
N ASP A 88 11.99 -7.83 17.54
CA ASP A 88 10.70 -7.33 17.96
C ASP A 88 9.86 -6.92 16.75
N ARG A 89 8.62 -7.41 16.70
CA ARG A 89 7.64 -6.92 15.72
C ARG A 89 7.03 -5.61 16.20
N LEU A 90 7.25 -4.55 15.44
CA LEU A 90 6.69 -3.23 15.70
C LEU A 90 5.24 -3.20 15.21
N ARG A 91 4.29 -3.56 16.09
CA ARG A 91 2.84 -3.65 15.79
C ARG A 91 2.17 -2.27 15.67
N LEU A 92 2.81 -1.38 14.92
CA LEU A 92 2.31 -0.06 14.56
C LEU A 92 1.69 -0.11 13.16
N ARG A 93 0.36 0.01 13.08
CA ARG A 93 -0.41 -0.04 11.84
C ARG A 93 -0.29 1.28 11.10
N THR A 94 0.59 1.31 10.11
CA THR A 94 0.79 2.44 9.21
C THR A 94 0.53 2.02 7.77
N LEU A 95 0.53 3.00 6.84
CA LEU A 95 0.48 2.71 5.39
C LEU A 95 1.56 1.75 4.93
N VAL A 96 2.71 1.67 5.64
CA VAL A 96 3.79 0.73 5.33
C VAL A 96 3.27 -0.71 5.23
N GLY A 97 2.37 -1.10 6.13
CA GLY A 97 1.78 -2.45 6.11
C GLY A 97 0.81 -2.71 4.95
N LEU A 98 0.43 -1.67 4.19
CA LEU A 98 -0.39 -1.77 2.98
C LEU A 98 0.43 -1.74 1.68
N ILE A 99 1.69 -1.27 1.71
CA ILE A 99 2.57 -1.19 0.53
C ILE A 99 2.79 -2.54 -0.17
N PRO A 100 2.79 -3.71 0.50
CA PRO A 100 2.82 -5.00 -0.20
C PRO A 100 1.72 -5.18 -1.27
N MET A 101 0.61 -4.44 -1.20
CA MET A 101 -0.44 -4.43 -2.23
C MET A 101 0.05 -3.94 -3.59
N PHE A 102 1.08 -3.10 -3.64
CA PHE A 102 1.57 -2.48 -4.87
C PHE A 102 2.37 -3.44 -5.74
N ALA A 103 2.90 -4.51 -5.14
CA ALA A 103 3.66 -5.53 -5.83
C ALA A 103 2.70 -6.53 -6.50
N VAL A 104 2.06 -6.09 -7.59
CA VAL A 104 1.09 -6.86 -8.37
C VAL A 104 1.18 -6.56 -9.86
N ILE A 105 1.13 -7.61 -10.69
CA ILE A 105 0.87 -7.51 -12.13
C ILE A 105 -0.14 -8.57 -12.55
N VAL A 106 -0.84 -8.29 -13.64
CA VAL A 106 -1.71 -9.21 -14.35
C VAL A 106 -1.30 -9.26 -15.81
N PHE A 107 -1.35 -10.45 -16.42
CA PHE A 107 -1.15 -10.61 -17.85
C PHE A 107 -2.03 -11.74 -18.41
N ASP A 108 -2.41 -11.60 -19.68
CA ASP A 108 -3.30 -12.52 -20.36
C ASP A 108 -2.62 -13.85 -20.74
N GLU A 109 -3.46 -14.88 -20.89
CA GLU A 109 -3.08 -16.24 -21.29
C GLU A 109 -2.40 -16.28 -22.67
N ALA A 110 -2.73 -15.34 -23.57
CA ALA A 110 -2.12 -15.29 -24.90
C ALA A 110 -0.64 -14.86 -24.84
N LYS A 111 -0.28 -13.90 -23.98
CA LYS A 111 1.10 -13.53 -23.68
C LYS A 111 1.81 -14.68 -22.97
N TRP A 112 1.17 -15.29 -21.98
CA TRP A 112 1.72 -16.43 -21.27
C TRP A 112 2.10 -17.58 -22.21
N ASN A 113 1.26 -17.88 -23.20
CA ASN A 113 1.50 -18.90 -24.22
C ASN A 113 2.71 -18.65 -25.13
N LYS A 114 3.24 -17.44 -25.15
CA LYS A 114 4.43 -17.07 -25.92
C LYS A 114 5.72 -17.09 -25.08
N LEU A 115 5.67 -17.52 -23.82
CA LEU A 115 6.79 -17.49 -22.88
C LEU A 115 7.16 -18.89 -22.35
N PRO A 116 7.59 -19.82 -23.24
CA PRO A 116 7.87 -21.20 -22.86
C PRO A 116 9.04 -21.34 -21.87
N GLY A 117 10.09 -20.52 -21.99
CA GLY A 117 11.24 -20.55 -21.09
C GLY A 117 10.89 -20.01 -19.69
N LEU A 118 10.08 -18.96 -19.62
CA LEU A 118 9.56 -18.46 -18.33
C LEU A 118 8.69 -19.51 -17.65
N LYS A 119 7.79 -20.16 -18.41
CA LYS A 119 6.95 -21.27 -17.92
C LYS A 119 7.78 -22.40 -17.34
N GLU A 120 8.74 -22.91 -18.10
CA GLU A 120 9.62 -24.00 -17.68
C GLU A 120 10.37 -23.63 -16.40
N ARG A 121 10.88 -22.40 -16.31
CA ARG A 121 11.62 -21.96 -15.14
C ARG A 121 10.75 -21.84 -13.89
N LEU A 122 9.53 -21.33 -14.04
CA LEU A 122 8.58 -21.23 -12.94
C LEU A 122 8.07 -22.62 -12.50
N ASP A 123 7.91 -23.56 -13.43
CA ASP A 123 7.63 -24.96 -13.13
C ASP A 123 8.76 -25.61 -12.34
N TRP A 124 10.01 -25.34 -12.71
CA TRP A 124 11.17 -25.77 -11.91
C TRP A 124 11.15 -25.18 -10.49
N PHE A 125 10.79 -23.90 -10.31
CA PHE A 125 10.66 -23.30 -8.98
C PHE A 125 9.55 -23.95 -8.15
N MET A 126 8.44 -24.35 -8.76
CA MET A 126 7.37 -25.08 -8.05
C MET A 126 7.85 -26.41 -7.50
N GLU A 127 8.70 -27.13 -8.23
CA GLU A 127 9.23 -28.41 -7.80
C GLU A 127 10.37 -28.28 -6.79
N GLN A 128 11.31 -27.36 -7.04
CA GLN A 128 12.56 -27.26 -6.28
C GLN A 128 12.49 -26.28 -5.10
N ARG A 129 11.64 -25.25 -5.20
CA ARG A 129 11.44 -24.23 -4.15
C ARG A 129 9.95 -23.97 -3.87
N PRO A 130 9.16 -25.01 -3.53
CA PRO A 130 7.75 -24.86 -3.21
C PRO A 130 7.51 -23.94 -2.01
N ASP A 131 8.51 -23.80 -1.12
CA ASP A 131 8.55 -22.85 -0.01
C ASP A 131 8.40 -21.39 -0.47
N LEU A 132 9.09 -20.97 -1.55
CA LEU A 132 8.98 -19.62 -2.11
C LEU A 132 7.68 -19.43 -2.90
N VAL A 133 7.32 -20.42 -3.72
CA VAL A 133 6.10 -20.34 -4.55
C VAL A 133 4.83 -20.23 -3.70
N LYS A 134 4.83 -20.84 -2.51
CA LYS A 134 3.73 -20.76 -1.55
C LYS A 134 3.51 -19.37 -0.95
N LEU A 135 4.34 -18.38 -1.27
CA LEU A 135 4.21 -17.03 -0.72
C LEU A 135 3.49 -16.07 -1.67
N ILE A 136 3.59 -16.30 -2.97
CA ILE A 136 3.03 -15.42 -3.99
C ILE A 136 1.73 -16.00 -4.56
N SER A 137 0.96 -15.20 -5.31
CA SER A 137 -0.22 -15.69 -6.04
C SER A 137 0.12 -16.88 -6.95
N TYR A 138 -0.82 -17.82 -7.07
CA TYR A 138 -0.63 -18.99 -7.92
C TYR A 138 -0.97 -18.64 -9.35
N TRP A 139 0.06 -18.43 -10.17
CA TRP A 139 -0.09 -17.97 -11.56
C TRP A 139 -0.79 -18.96 -12.49
N LYS A 140 -0.84 -20.26 -12.16
CA LYS A 140 -1.57 -21.25 -12.96
C LYS A 140 -3.09 -21.24 -12.73
N ASP A 141 -3.56 -20.63 -11.65
CA ASP A 141 -5.00 -20.45 -11.43
C ASP A 141 -5.45 -19.19 -12.16
N THR A 142 -6.15 -19.36 -13.28
CA THR A 142 -6.72 -18.25 -14.05
C THR A 142 -8.12 -17.87 -13.58
N LYS A 143 -8.72 -18.61 -12.64
CA LYS A 143 -10.10 -18.39 -12.16
C LYS A 143 -11.14 -18.16 -13.27
N GLY A 144 -10.91 -18.74 -14.45
CA GLY A 144 -11.78 -18.57 -15.62
C GLY A 144 -11.67 -17.21 -16.32
N SER A 145 -10.77 -16.32 -15.93
CA SER A 145 -10.57 -14.99 -16.55
C SER A 145 -9.49 -14.95 -17.66
N GLU A 146 -8.87 -16.09 -17.98
CA GLU A 146 -7.69 -16.15 -18.88
C GLU A 146 -6.57 -15.18 -18.46
N GLN A 147 -6.52 -14.80 -17.18
CA GLN A 147 -5.51 -13.91 -16.61
C GLN A 147 -4.63 -14.67 -15.63
N HIS A 148 -3.34 -14.33 -15.62
CA HIS A 148 -2.39 -14.81 -14.63
C HIS A 148 -2.05 -13.68 -13.66
N LEU A 149 -2.06 -13.98 -12.36
CA LEU A 149 -1.71 -13.04 -11.30
C LEU A 149 -0.31 -13.34 -10.75
N PHE A 150 0.53 -12.32 -10.69
CA PHE A 150 1.77 -12.30 -9.90
C PHE A 150 1.67 -11.21 -8.84
N SER A 151 1.56 -11.61 -7.57
CA SER A 151 1.45 -10.71 -6.44
C SER A 151 2.02 -11.30 -5.16
N LEU A 152 2.54 -10.44 -4.28
CA LEU A 152 2.88 -10.80 -2.89
C LEU A 152 1.64 -11.14 -2.06
N LEU A 153 0.46 -10.63 -2.44
CA LEU A 153 -0.77 -10.85 -1.70
C LEU A 153 -1.60 -11.96 -2.31
N ARG A 154 -1.83 -12.99 -1.50
CA ARG A 154 -2.84 -14.03 -1.76
C ARG A 154 -4.22 -13.54 -1.31
N GLY A 155 -5.27 -14.10 -1.91
CA GLY A 155 -6.65 -13.68 -1.66
C GLY A 155 -7.06 -13.60 -0.19
N HIS A 156 -6.59 -14.51 0.67
CA HIS A 156 -6.90 -14.46 2.11
C HIS A 156 -6.20 -13.30 2.84
N ARG A 157 -4.91 -13.04 2.54
CA ARG A 157 -4.17 -11.90 3.11
C ARG A 157 -4.75 -10.58 2.63
N MET A 158 -5.13 -10.53 1.35
CA MET A 158 -5.80 -9.37 0.77
C MET A 158 -7.10 -9.04 1.49
N LYS A 159 -7.99 -10.02 1.74
CA LYS A 159 -9.22 -9.76 2.51
C LYS A 159 -8.93 -9.22 3.91
N ARG A 160 -7.90 -9.73 4.59
CA ARG A 160 -7.48 -9.24 5.92
C ARG A 160 -6.95 -7.81 5.87
N LEU A 161 -6.07 -7.50 4.91
CA LEU A 161 -5.56 -6.14 4.70
C LEU A 161 -6.66 -5.16 4.34
N LEU A 162 -7.54 -5.52 3.39
CA LEU A 162 -8.64 -4.66 2.98
C LEU A 162 -9.64 -4.43 4.12
N LYS A 163 -9.92 -5.45 4.93
CA LYS A 163 -10.75 -5.27 6.13
C LYS A 163 -10.19 -4.16 7.02
N ARG A 164 -8.87 -4.15 7.27
CA ARG A 164 -8.22 -3.11 8.08
C ARG A 164 -8.22 -1.75 7.37
N MET A 165 -7.81 -1.71 6.10
CA MET A 165 -7.71 -0.50 5.30
C MET A 165 -9.05 0.23 5.13
N LEU A 166 -10.14 -0.55 5.01
CA LEU A 166 -11.49 -0.05 4.75
C LEU A 166 -12.31 0.14 6.04
N ASP A 167 -11.69 0.08 7.22
CA ASP A 167 -12.34 0.32 8.49
C ASP A 167 -12.32 1.83 8.86
N PRO A 168 -13.49 2.47 9.04
CA PRO A 168 -13.57 3.87 9.48
C PRO A 168 -12.90 4.16 10.82
N ALA A 169 -12.86 3.17 11.73
CA ALA A 169 -12.20 3.27 13.03
C ALA A 169 -10.67 3.13 12.92
N GLU A 170 -10.16 2.73 11.75
CA GLU A 170 -8.73 2.62 11.50
C GLU A 170 -8.32 3.55 10.33
N PHE A 171 -8.17 3.02 9.13
CA PHE A 171 -7.55 3.77 8.02
C PHE A 171 -8.54 4.57 7.17
N LEU A 172 -9.81 4.18 7.09
CA LEU A 172 -10.76 4.77 6.13
C LEU A 172 -11.30 6.11 6.64
N SER A 173 -10.96 7.19 5.95
CA SER A 173 -11.48 8.54 6.16
C SER A 173 -12.54 8.89 5.11
N ASP A 174 -13.33 9.93 5.39
CA ASP A 174 -14.20 10.59 4.40
C ASP A 174 -13.43 11.20 3.23
N TYR A 175 -12.12 11.37 3.38
CA TYR A 175 -11.25 12.01 2.41
C TYR A 175 -10.20 11.09 1.80
N GLY A 176 -10.14 9.80 2.18
CA GLY A 176 -9.14 8.84 1.68
C GLY A 176 -8.67 7.85 2.73
N ILE A 177 -7.50 7.23 2.51
CA ILE A 177 -6.82 6.33 3.45
C ILE A 177 -5.79 7.13 4.26
N ARG A 178 -5.91 7.09 5.59
CA ARG A 178 -5.02 7.73 6.57
C ARG A 178 -3.64 7.09 6.56
N SER A 179 -2.62 7.85 6.97
CA SER A 179 -1.26 7.31 7.02
C SER A 179 -0.97 6.34 8.16
N VAL A 180 -1.76 6.45 9.24
CA VAL A 180 -1.72 5.62 10.45
C VAL A 180 -3.15 5.32 10.87
N SER A 181 -3.36 4.15 11.47
CA SER A 181 -4.66 3.78 12.01
C SER A 181 -5.16 4.80 13.04
N LYS A 182 -6.43 5.17 12.91
CA LYS A 182 -7.12 6.03 13.88
C LYS A 182 -7.29 5.39 15.26
N GLU A 183 -7.12 4.07 15.41
CA GLU A 183 -7.15 3.39 16.72
C GLU A 183 -6.17 4.02 17.72
N TYR A 184 -5.02 4.50 17.23
CA TYR A 184 -3.98 5.12 18.05
C TYR A 184 -4.35 6.53 18.57
N GLU A 185 -5.55 7.03 18.28
CA GLU A 185 -6.13 8.21 18.93
C GLU A 185 -6.51 7.89 20.38
N GLU A 186 -7.23 6.77 20.59
CA GLU A 186 -7.67 6.31 21.90
C GLU A 186 -6.66 5.38 22.58
N HIS A 187 -5.93 4.59 21.78
CA HIS A 187 -4.99 3.57 22.25
C HIS A 187 -3.59 3.80 21.68
N PRO A 188 -2.83 4.82 22.14
CA PRO A 188 -1.48 5.09 21.63
C PRO A 188 -0.58 3.85 21.63
N TYR A 189 0.26 3.72 20.59
CA TYR A 189 1.25 2.66 20.53
C TYR A 189 2.48 3.05 21.35
N ASP A 190 2.74 2.30 22.41
CA ASP A 190 3.90 2.47 23.29
C ASP A 190 4.95 1.39 23.03
N TYR A 191 6.21 1.79 22.91
CA TYR A 191 7.35 0.90 22.70
C TYR A 191 8.54 1.34 23.57
N TYR A 192 9.02 0.44 24.43
CA TYR A 192 10.14 0.72 25.31
C TYR A 192 11.43 0.11 24.76
N LEU A 193 12.45 0.94 24.55
CA LEU A 193 13.73 0.51 24.02
C LEU A 193 14.88 1.25 24.72
N ASN A 194 15.79 0.48 25.33
CA ASN A 194 17.01 0.97 25.98
C ASN A 194 16.79 2.11 26.99
N GLY A 195 15.76 2.02 27.83
CA GLY A 195 15.48 3.07 28.83
C GLY A 195 14.66 4.24 28.32
N ILE A 196 14.25 4.22 27.05
CA ILE A 196 13.51 5.29 26.40
C ILE A 196 12.12 4.77 26.01
N ASP A 197 11.08 5.47 26.48
CA ASP A 197 9.71 5.26 26.04
C ASP A 197 9.46 6.00 24.72
N TYR A 198 9.09 5.25 23.69
CA TYR A 198 8.61 5.77 22.42
C TYR A 198 7.10 5.63 22.37
N ARG A 199 6.41 6.72 22.03
CA ARG A 199 4.94 6.75 21.90
C ARG A 199 4.54 7.28 20.53
N VAL A 200 3.66 6.57 19.85
CA VAL A 200 3.03 7.01 18.60
C VAL A 200 1.54 7.14 18.80
N ARG A 201 1.02 8.31 18.42
CA ARG A 201 -0.42 8.62 18.40
C ARG A 201 -0.88 8.88 16.99
N TYR A 202 -2.17 8.69 16.75
CA TYR A 202 -2.80 9.23 15.56
C TYR A 202 -2.87 10.76 15.65
N ASN A 203 -2.20 11.44 14.73
CA ASN A 203 -2.19 12.89 14.58
C ASN A 203 -2.69 13.21 13.17
N PRO A 204 -3.93 13.74 13.02
CA PRO A 204 -4.53 13.87 11.70
C PRO A 204 -3.95 15.02 10.87
N ALA A 205 -3.09 15.86 11.46
CA ALA A 205 -2.47 17.04 10.84
C ALA A 205 -0.93 17.01 11.02
N GLU A 206 -0.35 18.05 11.62
CA GLU A 206 1.06 18.05 11.98
C GLU A 206 1.36 17.08 13.13
N SER A 207 2.53 16.42 13.05
CA SER A 207 3.05 15.61 14.15
C SER A 207 3.33 16.48 15.38
N ASP A 208 3.08 15.93 16.57
CA ASP A 208 3.31 16.56 17.87
C ASP A 208 4.72 16.33 18.42
N SER A 209 5.59 15.62 17.69
CA SER A 209 6.97 15.33 18.12
C SER A 209 7.98 15.20 16.97
N ASP A 210 9.25 15.44 17.29
CA ASP A 210 10.41 15.38 16.39
C ASP A 210 11.03 13.97 16.23
N MET A 211 10.39 12.95 16.81
CA MET A 211 10.90 11.57 16.75
C MET A 211 11.05 11.08 15.29
N PHE A 212 12.24 10.56 14.95
CA PHE A 212 12.61 10.02 13.64
C PHE A 212 12.68 11.03 12.48
N GLY A 213 13.11 12.25 12.77
CA GLY A 213 13.31 13.30 11.78
C GLY A 213 12.12 14.27 11.78
N GLY A 214 12.35 15.44 12.38
CA GLY A 214 11.36 16.51 12.52
C GLY A 214 10.65 16.85 11.20
N ASN A 215 9.37 17.21 11.32
CA ASN A 215 8.38 17.46 10.25
C ASN A 215 7.86 16.25 9.44
N SER A 216 8.11 15.01 9.87
CA SER A 216 7.53 13.84 9.20
C SER A 216 6.03 13.65 9.55
N ASN A 217 5.15 14.28 8.76
CA ASN A 217 3.68 14.29 8.98
C ASN A 217 2.98 13.02 8.47
N TRP A 218 3.54 11.85 8.77
CA TRP A 218 3.04 10.55 8.34
C TRP A 218 2.27 9.80 9.44
N ARG A 219 1.77 10.50 10.47
CA ARG A 219 1.11 9.89 11.65
C ARG A 219 -0.42 10.00 11.68
N GLY A 220 -1.04 10.21 10.55
CA GLY A 220 -2.50 10.31 10.44
C GLY A 220 -3.00 11.00 9.16
N PRO A 221 -2.29 11.98 8.57
CA PRO A 221 -2.77 12.65 7.37
C PRO A 221 -2.94 11.73 6.16
N ILE A 222 -3.68 12.22 5.18
CA ILE A 222 -3.92 11.57 3.90
C ILE A 222 -2.90 12.09 2.89
N TRP A 223 -2.22 11.16 2.22
CA TRP A 223 -1.22 11.44 1.20
C TRP A 223 -1.71 10.94 -0.15
N MET A 224 -1.86 11.88 -1.10
CA MET A 224 -2.36 11.60 -2.45
C MET A 224 -1.59 10.48 -3.19
N PRO A 225 -0.24 10.44 -3.24
CA PRO A 225 0.46 9.44 -4.03
C PRO A 225 0.23 8.01 -3.54
N VAL A 226 0.22 7.78 -2.23
CA VAL A 226 0.01 6.43 -1.68
C VAL A 226 -1.44 5.99 -1.89
N ASN A 227 -2.39 6.91 -1.71
CA ASN A 227 -3.80 6.65 -2.02
C ASN A 227 -4.03 6.30 -3.49
N TYR A 228 -3.40 7.03 -4.41
CA TYR A 228 -3.44 6.73 -5.84
C TYR A 228 -2.88 5.34 -6.14
N LEU A 229 -1.74 4.96 -5.54
CA LEU A 229 -1.15 3.63 -5.73
C LEU A 229 -2.03 2.51 -5.16
N LEU A 230 -2.73 2.74 -4.04
CA LEU A 230 -3.72 1.80 -3.51
C LEU A 230 -4.86 1.59 -4.50
N ILE A 231 -5.43 2.67 -5.02
CA ILE A 231 -6.51 2.63 -6.03
C ILE A 231 -6.04 1.92 -7.30
N HIS A 232 -4.85 2.26 -7.79
CA HIS A 232 -4.25 1.61 -8.96
C HIS A 232 -4.09 0.10 -8.75
N SER A 233 -3.60 -0.30 -7.57
CA SER A 233 -3.43 -1.73 -7.23
C SER A 233 -4.77 -2.46 -7.15
N LEU A 234 -5.82 -1.82 -6.61
CA LEU A 234 -7.17 -2.38 -6.61
C LEU A 234 -7.69 -2.64 -8.04
N HIS A 235 -7.41 -1.73 -8.99
CA HIS A 235 -7.75 -1.94 -10.40
C HIS A 235 -7.01 -3.13 -11.00
N ILE A 236 -5.70 -3.27 -10.76
CA ILE A 236 -4.94 -4.44 -11.25
C ILE A 236 -5.49 -5.73 -10.65
N PHE A 237 -5.79 -5.76 -9.34
CA PHE A 237 -6.39 -6.94 -8.74
C PHE A 237 -7.78 -7.24 -9.30
N GLN A 238 -8.59 -6.22 -9.60
CA GLN A 238 -9.91 -6.41 -10.22
C GLN A 238 -9.79 -7.14 -11.57
N GLU A 239 -8.78 -6.86 -12.39
CA GLU A 239 -8.60 -7.53 -13.69
C GLU A 239 -8.53 -9.05 -13.55
N TYR A 240 -7.88 -9.53 -12.48
CA TYR A 240 -7.79 -10.97 -12.19
C TYR A 240 -9.00 -11.52 -11.43
N TYR A 241 -9.44 -10.82 -10.38
CA TYR A 241 -10.44 -11.33 -9.44
C TYR A 241 -11.89 -11.13 -9.90
N THR A 242 -12.12 -10.17 -10.81
CA THR A 242 -13.45 -9.81 -11.33
C THR A 242 -14.46 -9.46 -10.22
N ASP A 243 -15.74 -9.37 -10.58
CA ASP A 243 -16.82 -9.04 -9.64
C ASP A 243 -17.19 -10.17 -8.68
N GLU A 244 -16.61 -11.36 -8.84
CA GLU A 244 -16.79 -12.49 -7.93
C GLU A 244 -16.08 -12.29 -6.58
N PHE A 245 -14.95 -11.56 -6.59
CA PHE A 245 -14.23 -11.26 -5.35
C PHE A 245 -14.84 -10.05 -4.65
N ARG A 246 -15.69 -10.35 -3.68
CA ARG A 246 -16.38 -9.34 -2.87
C ARG A 246 -15.71 -9.14 -1.51
N VAL A 247 -15.58 -7.88 -1.12
CA VAL A 247 -15.03 -7.42 0.16
C VAL A 247 -16.01 -6.47 0.83
N GLU A 248 -16.10 -6.54 2.15
CA GLU A 248 -16.98 -5.67 2.91
C GLU A 248 -16.47 -4.22 2.84
N TYR A 249 -17.35 -3.28 2.48
CA TYR A 249 -17.01 -1.86 2.36
C TYR A 249 -18.21 -0.94 2.71
N PRO A 250 -18.04 0.01 3.63
CA PRO A 250 -16.98 0.07 4.64
C PRO A 250 -16.96 -1.21 5.50
N THR A 251 -15.83 -1.49 6.16
CA THR A 251 -15.76 -2.63 7.09
C THR A 251 -16.78 -2.47 8.22
N ASN A 252 -17.39 -3.59 8.63
CA ASN A 252 -18.51 -3.67 9.59
C ASN A 252 -19.84 -3.04 9.11
N SER A 253 -20.01 -2.78 7.80
CA SER A 253 -21.27 -2.27 7.25
C SER A 253 -22.26 -3.36 6.79
N GLY A 254 -21.79 -4.60 6.62
CA GLY A 254 -22.55 -5.69 6.00
C GLY A 254 -22.71 -5.56 4.47
N ASN A 255 -22.23 -4.49 3.84
CA ASN A 255 -22.30 -4.29 2.39
C ASN A 255 -21.03 -4.79 1.71
N TYR A 256 -21.17 -5.49 0.60
CA TYR A 256 -20.08 -6.14 -0.10
C TYR A 256 -19.91 -5.60 -1.52
N HIS A 257 -18.70 -5.18 -1.83
CA HIS A 257 -18.34 -4.52 -3.07
C HIS A 257 -17.21 -5.26 -3.78
N SER A 258 -17.16 -5.16 -5.11
CA SER A 258 -16.02 -5.54 -5.94
C SER A 258 -14.84 -4.59 -5.70
N LEU A 259 -13.65 -4.98 -6.13
CA LEU A 259 -12.46 -4.12 -6.00
C LEU A 259 -12.58 -2.85 -6.87
N ALA A 260 -13.24 -2.93 -8.04
CA ALA A 260 -13.56 -1.77 -8.86
C ALA A 260 -14.48 -0.77 -8.15
N GLU A 261 -15.55 -1.24 -7.50
CA GLU A 261 -16.48 -0.38 -6.77
C GLU A 261 -15.78 0.30 -5.58
N ILE A 262 -14.90 -0.42 -4.88
CA ILE A 262 -14.10 0.13 -3.79
C ILE A 262 -13.12 1.18 -4.31
N ALA A 263 -12.39 0.90 -5.40
CA ALA A 263 -11.47 1.83 -6.03
C ALA A 263 -12.18 3.13 -6.47
N TYR A 264 -13.38 3.01 -7.06
CA TYR A 264 -14.21 4.15 -7.42
C TYR A 264 -14.64 4.97 -6.19
N ALA A 265 -15.09 4.30 -5.13
CA ALA A 265 -15.53 4.97 -3.91
C ALA A 265 -14.38 5.71 -3.21
N LEU A 266 -13.19 5.12 -3.15
CA LEU A 266 -11.98 5.79 -2.65
C LEU A 266 -11.57 6.99 -3.50
N SER A 267 -11.67 6.87 -4.83
CA SER A 267 -11.41 7.97 -5.76
C SER A 267 -12.39 9.13 -5.53
N CYS A 268 -13.67 8.84 -5.27
CA CYS A 268 -14.67 9.85 -4.94
C CYS A 268 -14.36 10.56 -3.62
N ARG A 269 -13.93 9.83 -2.58
CA ARG A 269 -13.49 10.40 -1.28
C ARG A 269 -12.33 11.38 -1.47
N LEU A 270 -11.30 10.98 -2.22
CA LEU A 270 -10.15 11.86 -2.52
C LEU A 270 -10.55 13.08 -3.35
N LYS A 271 -11.40 12.91 -4.38
CA LYS A 271 -11.91 14.03 -5.18
C LYS A 271 -12.71 15.01 -4.32
N SER A 272 -13.48 14.51 -3.35
CA SER A 272 -14.33 15.34 -2.48
C SER A 272 -13.53 16.43 -1.76
N ILE A 273 -12.23 16.21 -1.48
CA ILE A 273 -11.31 17.20 -0.90
C ILE A 273 -11.34 18.52 -1.67
N PHE A 274 -11.42 18.44 -3.00
CA PHE A 274 -11.35 19.57 -3.90
C PHE A 274 -12.72 20.02 -4.41
N LEU A 275 -13.80 19.28 -4.16
CA LEU A 275 -15.14 19.59 -4.65
C LEU A 275 -15.92 20.44 -3.65
N ARG A 276 -16.90 21.20 -4.15
CA ARG A 276 -17.80 21.97 -3.29
C ARG A 276 -18.80 21.01 -2.64
N ASN A 277 -18.98 21.12 -1.34
CA ASN A 277 -20.06 20.47 -0.62
C ASN A 277 -21.38 21.25 -0.79
N GLU A 278 -22.42 20.81 -0.09
CA GLU A 278 -23.75 21.44 -0.11
C GLU A 278 -23.76 22.90 0.37
N LYS A 279 -22.77 23.32 1.17
CA LYS A 279 -22.58 24.69 1.64
C LYS A 279 -21.76 25.55 0.67
N GLY A 280 -21.34 24.99 -0.46
CA GLY A 280 -20.46 25.65 -1.43
C GLY A 280 -18.98 25.65 -1.03
N GLU A 281 -18.61 24.96 0.06
CA GLU A 281 -17.27 24.97 0.64
C GLU A 281 -16.45 23.77 0.16
N ARG A 282 -15.12 23.92 0.11
CA ARG A 282 -14.18 22.84 -0.23
C ARG A 282 -13.40 22.41 1.02
N PRO A 283 -13.31 21.10 1.31
CA PRO A 283 -12.50 20.61 2.42
C PRO A 283 -11.05 21.11 2.38
N VAL A 284 -10.41 21.18 1.20
CA VAL A 284 -9.04 21.67 1.04
C VAL A 284 -8.81 23.05 1.64
N PHE A 285 -9.83 23.91 1.66
CA PHE A 285 -9.74 25.25 2.24
C PHE A 285 -9.96 25.29 3.75
N GLY A 286 -10.23 24.17 4.42
CA GLY A 286 -10.24 24.07 5.88
C GLY A 286 -11.14 25.07 6.60
N GLY A 287 -12.26 25.47 5.98
CA GLY A 287 -13.19 26.47 6.54
C GLY A 287 -12.74 27.93 6.45
N TYR A 288 -11.71 28.27 5.67
CA TYR A 288 -11.33 29.66 5.44
C TYR A 288 -12.39 30.40 4.61
N GLU A 289 -13.10 31.33 5.25
CA GLU A 289 -14.22 32.10 4.66
C GLU A 289 -13.87 32.73 3.31
N LYS A 290 -12.73 33.42 3.26
CA LYS A 290 -12.27 34.11 2.04
C LYS A 290 -12.03 33.13 0.89
N LEU A 291 -11.45 31.96 1.16
CA LEU A 291 -11.18 30.97 0.13
C LEU A 291 -12.44 30.20 -0.30
N ASN A 292 -13.50 30.17 0.52
CA ASN A 292 -14.74 29.49 0.17
C ASN A 292 -15.75 30.40 -0.53
N HIS A 293 -15.89 31.64 -0.07
CA HIS A 293 -17.04 32.48 -0.40
C HIS A 293 -16.70 33.77 -1.16
N ASP A 294 -15.46 34.27 -1.09
CA ASP A 294 -15.07 35.48 -1.82
C ASP A 294 -15.11 35.23 -3.35
N PRO A 295 -15.87 36.03 -4.12
CA PRO A 295 -15.99 35.86 -5.57
C PRO A 295 -14.66 35.89 -6.33
N HIS A 296 -13.63 36.52 -5.77
CA HIS A 296 -12.31 36.62 -6.37
C HIS A 296 -11.36 35.48 -5.99
N PHE A 297 -11.64 34.70 -4.93
CA PHE A 297 -10.71 33.68 -4.44
C PHE A 297 -11.27 32.26 -4.47
N LYS A 298 -12.60 32.08 -4.48
CA LYS A 298 -13.27 30.78 -4.31
C LYS A 298 -13.03 29.71 -5.37
N ASP A 299 -12.44 30.11 -6.50
CA ASP A 299 -12.13 29.22 -7.62
C ASP A 299 -10.62 28.95 -7.77
N TYR A 300 -9.77 29.56 -6.92
CA TYR A 300 -8.33 29.31 -6.89
C TYR A 300 -7.99 28.17 -5.94
N ILE A 301 -8.21 26.94 -6.43
CA ILE A 301 -7.94 25.71 -5.70
C ILE A 301 -6.41 25.51 -5.57
N LEU A 302 -5.96 25.27 -4.34
CA LEU A 302 -4.56 25.00 -4.02
C LEU A 302 -4.32 23.50 -3.91
N PHE A 303 -3.12 23.06 -4.33
CA PHE A 303 -2.69 21.68 -4.16
C PHE A 303 -1.67 21.59 -3.03
N HIS A 304 -2.10 20.93 -1.97
CA HIS A 304 -1.34 20.80 -0.74
C HIS A 304 -0.48 19.54 -0.74
N GLU A 305 0.54 19.54 0.10
CA GLU A 305 1.48 18.42 0.26
C GLU A 305 0.77 17.16 0.78
N TYR A 306 -0.09 17.34 1.77
CA TYR A 306 -0.93 16.32 2.39
C TYR A 306 -2.22 16.94 2.92
N PHE A 307 -3.16 16.10 3.35
CA PHE A 307 -4.49 16.52 3.79
C PHE A 307 -4.81 16.01 5.19
N HIS A 308 -5.52 16.79 5.97
CA HIS A 308 -5.92 16.40 7.31
C HIS A 308 -6.77 15.12 7.28
N GLY A 309 -6.40 14.11 8.07
CA GLY A 309 -6.98 12.76 8.03
C GLY A 309 -8.46 12.62 8.39
N ASP A 310 -9.11 13.71 8.82
CA ASP A 310 -10.51 13.73 9.28
C ASP A 310 -11.32 14.91 8.73
N SER A 311 -10.68 15.96 8.21
CA SER A 311 -11.37 17.15 7.68
C SER A 311 -11.05 17.43 6.21
N GLY A 312 -10.05 16.76 5.62
CA GLY A 312 -9.62 17.00 4.24
C GLY A 312 -8.93 18.35 4.03
N LYS A 313 -8.68 19.13 5.10
CA LYS A 313 -7.96 20.40 5.03
C LYS A 313 -6.58 20.23 4.40
N GLY A 314 -6.23 21.08 3.44
CA GLY A 314 -4.90 21.11 2.85
C GLY A 314 -3.85 21.61 3.84
N LEU A 315 -2.73 20.90 3.94
CA LEU A 315 -1.62 21.17 4.86
C LEU A 315 -0.26 21.11 4.14
N GLY A 316 0.80 21.57 4.80
CA GLY A 316 2.13 21.67 4.18
C GLY A 316 2.18 22.65 3.00
N ALA A 317 3.12 22.42 2.07
CA ALA A 317 3.31 23.28 0.90
C ALA A 317 2.04 23.33 0.02
N SER A 318 1.58 24.54 -0.35
CA SER A 318 0.26 24.78 -1.00
C SER A 318 0.27 24.87 -2.52
N HIS A 319 1.46 24.79 -3.14
CA HIS A 319 1.65 24.76 -4.60
C HIS A 319 2.26 23.44 -5.06
N GLN A 320 1.88 22.35 -4.38
CA GLN A 320 2.32 20.99 -4.66
C GLN A 320 1.53 20.37 -5.82
N THR A 321 1.54 21.02 -6.99
CA THR A 321 1.21 20.38 -8.28
C THR A 321 2.25 19.31 -8.70
N GLY A 322 3.02 18.79 -7.73
CA GLY A 322 3.77 17.55 -7.85
C GLY A 322 2.83 16.35 -7.68
N TRP A 323 3.04 15.52 -6.65
CA TRP A 323 2.23 14.30 -6.49
C TRP A 323 0.73 14.56 -6.27
N THR A 324 0.32 15.73 -5.77
CA THR A 324 -1.11 16.03 -5.56
C THR A 324 -1.85 16.26 -6.88
N GLY A 325 -1.10 16.56 -7.96
CA GLY A 325 -1.65 16.61 -9.32
C GLY A 325 -2.26 15.28 -9.80
N LEU A 326 -1.93 14.15 -9.16
CA LEU A 326 -2.58 12.85 -9.41
C LEU A 326 -4.09 12.88 -9.20
N ALA A 327 -4.63 13.87 -8.48
CA ALA A 327 -6.07 14.09 -8.37
C ALA A 327 -6.80 14.19 -9.72
N ALA A 328 -6.10 14.61 -10.79
CA ALA A 328 -6.65 14.67 -12.14
C ALA A 328 -6.90 13.27 -12.78
N LEU A 329 -6.30 12.21 -12.22
CA LEU A 329 -6.42 10.83 -12.71
C LEU A 329 -7.48 10.00 -11.94
N LEU A 330 -8.14 10.59 -10.95
CA LEU A 330 -9.11 9.92 -10.05
C LEU A 330 -10.56 9.93 -10.54
#